data_AF-A0A3N5Z7S0-F1
#
_entry.id   AF-A0A3N5Z7S0-F1
#
_cell.length_a   1.000
_cell.length_b   1.000
_cell.length_c   1.000
_cell.angle_alpha   90.00
_cell.angle_beta   90.00
_cell.angle_gamma   90.00
#
_symmetry.space_group_name_H-M   'P 1'
#
loop_
_entity.id
_entity.type
_entity.pdbx_description
1 polymer ?
#
loop_
_entity_poly.entity_id
_entity_poly.type
_entity_poly.pdbx_seq_one_letter_code
_entity_poly.pdbx_strand_id
1 'polypeptide(L)'
;MNHISLFKDENGKVDIDRSAQNWIDLGNILAMVGVGFHSMYCARPTGEHHYFTAPLADISKIFNKIYKELASINRPSRYITMTSSSGKISLLGTAEINGEKVFALKFNEGRDMDWMDRVYFAKYDEKENTIEKLKPFGADKHFYEDELIDIENKLEEALKKEMCKSEQE
;
A
#
# COMPACT_ATOMS: atom_id res chain seq x y z
N MET A 1 -6.51 -0.84 21.69
CA MET A 1 -7.63 -0.26 20.91
C MET A 1 -7.90 -1.19 19.75
N ASN A 2 -9.10 -1.74 19.68
CA ASN A 2 -9.57 -2.61 18.60
C ASN A 2 -10.48 -1.75 17.71
N HIS A 3 -10.20 -1.67 16.42
CA HIS A 3 -11.12 -1.07 15.47
C HIS A 3 -11.53 -2.11 14.43
N ILE A 4 -12.53 -1.77 13.60
CA ILE A 4 -13.26 -2.71 12.74
C ILE A 4 -12.40 -3.47 11.71
N SER A 5 -11.10 -3.18 11.59
CA SER A 5 -10.22 -3.75 10.56
C SER A 5 -8.88 -4.25 11.08
N LEU A 6 -8.48 -3.90 12.31
CA LEU A 6 -7.23 -4.33 12.94
C LEU A 6 -7.46 -4.55 14.45
N PHE A 7 -7.01 -5.71 14.91
CA PHE A 7 -7.05 -6.11 16.30
C PHE A 7 -5.64 -6.20 16.87
N LYS A 8 -5.53 -5.97 18.17
CA LYS A 8 -4.29 -6.16 18.92
C LYS A 8 -4.45 -7.29 19.93
N ASP A 9 -3.36 -8.02 20.15
CA ASP A 9 -3.26 -8.98 21.24
C ASP A 9 -3.11 -8.28 22.60
N GLU A 10 -3.01 -9.07 23.65
CA GLU A 10 -2.80 -8.61 25.03
C GLU A 10 -1.51 -7.79 25.22
N ASN A 11 -0.52 -7.98 24.33
CA ASN A 11 0.77 -7.27 24.35
C ASN A 11 0.76 -6.01 23.46
N GLY A 12 -0.37 -5.68 22.84
CA GLY A 12 -0.50 -4.53 21.95
C GLY A 12 0.08 -4.74 20.54
N LYS A 13 0.50 -5.96 20.19
CA LYS A 13 0.95 -6.33 18.85
C LYS A 13 -0.26 -6.65 17.97
N VAL A 14 -0.11 -6.47 16.65
CA VAL A 14 -1.16 -6.82 15.70
C VAL A 14 -1.51 -8.31 15.79
N ASP A 15 -2.77 -8.60 16.09
CA ASP A 15 -3.33 -9.95 16.04
C ASP A 15 -3.69 -10.27 14.59
N ILE A 16 -2.77 -10.96 13.92
CA ILE A 16 -2.87 -11.27 12.49
C ILE A 16 -4.07 -12.15 12.19
N ASP A 17 -4.33 -13.16 13.03
CA ASP A 17 -5.37 -14.15 12.77
C ASP A 17 -6.76 -13.55 12.98
N ARG A 18 -6.95 -12.83 14.08
CA ARG A 18 -8.23 -12.17 14.36
C ARG A 18 -8.53 -11.06 13.35
N SER A 19 -7.51 -10.30 12.94
CA SER A 19 -7.66 -9.26 11.91
C SER A 19 -8.02 -9.88 10.56
N ALA A 20 -7.35 -10.97 10.16
CA ALA A 20 -7.69 -11.67 8.93
C ALA A 20 -9.11 -12.24 8.97
N GLN A 21 -9.51 -12.88 10.08
CA GLN A 21 -10.83 -13.49 10.23
C GLN A 21 -11.95 -12.47 10.01
N ASN A 22 -11.84 -11.28 10.62
CA ASN A 22 -12.83 -10.23 10.45
C ASN A 22 -13.02 -9.78 8.99
N TRP A 23 -11.93 -9.71 8.22
CA TRP A 23 -12.00 -9.41 6.79
C TRP A 23 -12.54 -10.56 5.94
N ILE A 24 -12.25 -11.80 6.33
CA ILE A 24 -12.80 -13.00 5.69
C ILE A 24 -14.32 -13.05 5.91
N ASP A 25 -14.79 -12.78 7.12
CA ASP A 25 -16.21 -12.70 7.45
C ASP A 25 -16.91 -11.61 6.64
N LEU A 26 -16.29 -10.43 6.53
CA LEU A 26 -16.79 -9.36 5.66
C LEU A 26 -16.85 -9.81 4.19
N GLY A 27 -15.80 -10.45 3.67
CA GLY A 27 -15.77 -10.95 2.30
C GLY A 27 -16.87 -11.98 2.02
N ASN A 28 -17.16 -12.86 2.98
CA ASN A 28 -18.26 -13.81 2.89
C ASN A 28 -19.63 -13.12 2.94
N ILE A 29 -19.81 -12.10 3.78
CA ILE A 29 -21.03 -11.29 3.81
C ILE A 29 -21.27 -10.61 2.47
N LEU A 30 -20.24 -9.94 1.93
CA LEU A 30 -20.32 -9.29 0.61
C LEU A 30 -20.74 -10.29 -0.48
N ALA A 31 -20.16 -11.49 -0.46
CA ALA A 31 -20.54 -12.56 -1.40
C ALA A 31 -22.01 -12.99 -1.26
N MET A 32 -22.51 -13.15 -0.02
CA MET A 32 -23.91 -13.53 0.23
C MET A 32 -24.91 -12.51 -0.30
N VAL A 33 -24.56 -11.22 -0.30
CA VAL A 33 -25.42 -10.14 -0.80
C VAL A 33 -25.14 -9.74 -2.25
N GLY A 34 -24.29 -10.50 -2.97
CA GLY A 34 -23.96 -10.24 -4.38
C GLY A 34 -23.09 -9.00 -4.60
N VAL A 35 -22.36 -8.53 -3.59
CA VAL A 35 -21.43 -7.40 -3.68
C VAL A 35 -20.02 -7.91 -3.92
N GLY A 36 -19.37 -7.43 -4.99
CA GLY A 36 -17.99 -7.75 -5.28
C GLY A 36 -17.01 -7.11 -4.29
N PHE A 37 -16.10 -7.90 -3.72
CA PHE A 37 -15.00 -7.36 -2.92
C PHE A 37 -13.90 -6.87 -3.87
N HIS A 38 -13.90 -5.58 -4.20
CA HIS A 38 -13.00 -5.07 -5.25
C HIS A 38 -11.53 -5.01 -4.84
N SER A 39 -11.20 -4.41 -3.69
CA SER A 39 -9.82 -4.11 -3.32
C SER A 39 -9.65 -3.81 -1.83
N MET A 40 -8.45 -4.01 -1.31
CA MET A 40 -8.03 -3.59 0.02
C MET A 40 -6.82 -2.64 -0.07
N TYR A 41 -6.80 -1.62 0.78
CA TYR A 41 -5.72 -0.63 0.82
C TYR A 41 -5.11 -0.52 2.22
N CYS A 42 -3.80 -0.29 2.26
CA CYS A 42 -3.13 0.22 3.46
C CYS A 42 -3.65 1.62 3.79
N ALA A 43 -3.63 1.97 5.08
CA ALA A 43 -3.91 3.33 5.50
C ALA A 43 -2.96 4.33 4.81
N ARG A 44 -3.51 5.43 4.32
CA ARG A 44 -2.74 6.53 3.71
C ARG A 44 -2.26 7.48 4.80
N PRO A 45 -1.06 8.09 4.68
CA PRO A 45 -0.54 9.09 5.62
C PRO A 45 -1.32 10.43 5.60
N THR A 46 -2.62 10.38 5.90
CA THR A 46 -3.53 11.53 5.96
C THR A 46 -4.49 11.39 7.14
N GLY A 47 -4.75 12.47 7.88
CA GLY A 47 -5.67 12.47 9.02
C GLY A 47 -5.20 11.60 10.18
N GLU A 48 -6.10 10.79 10.75
CA GLU A 48 -5.84 9.85 11.87
C GLU A 48 -5.04 8.60 11.44
N HIS A 49 -3.96 8.80 10.68
CA HIS A 49 -3.13 7.74 10.12
C HIS A 49 -2.60 6.79 11.21
N HIS A 50 -2.17 7.33 12.35
CA HIS A 50 -1.66 6.53 13.47
C HIS A 50 -2.71 5.61 14.08
N TYR A 51 -3.99 5.93 13.91
CA TYR A 51 -5.09 5.12 14.42
C TYR A 51 -5.35 3.88 13.56
N PHE A 52 -5.24 3.99 12.23
CA PHE A 52 -5.58 2.92 11.27
C PHE A 52 -4.37 2.17 10.70
N THR A 53 -3.16 2.51 11.11
CA THR A 53 -1.94 1.91 10.59
C THR A 53 -1.48 0.69 11.39
N ALA A 54 -0.81 -0.20 10.66
CA ALA A 54 -0.01 -1.26 11.22
C ALA A 54 1.24 -1.43 10.35
N PRO A 55 2.30 -2.08 10.86
CA PRO A 55 3.48 -2.35 10.06
C PRO A 55 3.14 -3.09 8.77
N LEU A 56 3.79 -2.72 7.66
CA LEU A 56 3.59 -3.33 6.35
C LEU A 56 3.83 -4.84 6.38
N ALA A 57 4.79 -5.27 7.20
CA ALA A 57 5.08 -6.68 7.45
C ALA A 57 3.86 -7.45 7.98
N ASP A 58 3.06 -6.85 8.87
CA ASP A 58 1.89 -7.51 9.46
C ASP A 58 0.66 -7.38 8.56
N ILE A 59 0.45 -6.22 7.93
CA ILE A 59 -0.60 -6.02 6.93
C ILE A 59 -0.45 -7.02 5.77
N SER A 60 0.78 -7.26 5.31
CA SER A 60 1.05 -8.27 4.26
C SER A 60 0.64 -9.67 4.69
N LYS A 61 0.88 -10.05 5.95
CA LYS A 61 0.47 -11.37 6.48
C LYS A 61 -1.05 -11.48 6.58
N ILE A 62 -1.72 -10.43 7.07
CA ILE A 62 -3.18 -10.35 7.15
C ILE A 62 -3.79 -10.52 5.75
N PHE A 63 -3.36 -9.71 4.78
CA PHE A 63 -3.85 -9.79 3.41
C PHE A 63 -3.63 -11.17 2.78
N ASN A 64 -2.45 -11.77 2.98
CA ASN A 64 -2.16 -13.09 2.45
C ASN A 64 -3.06 -14.19 3.04
N LYS A 65 -3.45 -14.09 4.32
CA LYS A 65 -4.45 -15.00 4.90
C LYS A 65 -5.81 -14.81 4.26
N ILE A 66 -6.32 -13.57 4.20
CA ILE A 66 -7.60 -13.24 3.57
C ILE A 66 -7.68 -13.79 2.14
N TYR A 67 -6.63 -13.54 1.35
CA TYR A 67 -6.59 -13.97 -0.05
C TYR A 67 -6.56 -15.50 -0.21
N LYS A 68 -5.95 -16.24 0.72
CA LYS A 68 -5.89 -17.71 0.69
C LYS A 68 -7.23 -18.34 1.06
N GLU A 69 -7.91 -17.79 2.06
CA GLU A 69 -9.14 -18.36 2.63
C GLU A 69 -10.38 -18.08 1.77
N LEU A 70 -10.50 -16.87 1.19
CA LEU A 70 -11.67 -16.54 0.36
C LEU A 70 -11.72 -17.38 -0.93
N ALA A 71 -12.92 -17.81 -1.30
CA ALA A 71 -13.19 -18.41 -2.61
C ALA A 71 -12.76 -17.45 -3.73
N SER A 72 -12.24 -17.98 -4.85
CA SER A 72 -11.58 -17.17 -5.89
C SER A 72 -12.43 -16.01 -6.41
N ILE A 73 -13.74 -16.22 -6.57
CA ILE A 73 -14.70 -15.20 -7.04
C ILE A 73 -14.97 -14.10 -6.00
N ASN A 74 -14.69 -14.36 -4.73
CA ASN A 74 -14.91 -13.43 -3.61
C ASN A 74 -13.63 -12.70 -3.19
N ARG A 75 -12.49 -12.97 -3.84
CA ARG A 75 -11.20 -12.37 -3.46
C ARG A 75 -11.13 -10.90 -3.90
N PRO A 76 -10.53 -10.02 -3.08
CA PRO A 76 -10.11 -8.71 -3.55
C PRO A 76 -9.05 -8.82 -4.64
N SER A 77 -8.83 -7.71 -5.34
CA SER A 77 -7.68 -7.53 -6.25
C SER A 77 -6.39 -8.00 -5.59
N ARG A 78 -5.51 -8.66 -6.36
CA ARG A 78 -4.30 -9.26 -5.83
C ARG A 78 -3.36 -8.17 -5.29
N TYR A 79 -2.81 -8.45 -4.11
CA TYR A 79 -1.89 -7.63 -3.32
C TYR A 79 -2.54 -6.47 -2.57
N ILE A 80 -1.97 -6.13 -1.41
CA ILE A 80 -2.35 -4.96 -0.64
C ILE A 80 -1.67 -3.72 -1.24
N THR A 81 -2.45 -2.66 -1.46
CA THR A 81 -1.98 -1.46 -2.15
C THR A 81 -1.92 -0.26 -1.19
N MET A 82 -0.94 0.62 -1.34
CA MET A 82 -0.93 1.94 -0.73
C MET A 82 -0.98 3.02 -1.81
N THR A 83 -1.80 4.04 -1.59
CA THR A 83 -1.79 5.24 -2.42
C THR A 83 -0.81 6.25 -1.86
N SER A 84 -0.09 6.90 -2.75
CA SER A 84 1.06 7.76 -2.49
C SER A 84 1.10 8.88 -3.55
N SER A 85 2.02 9.85 -3.46
CA SER A 85 2.13 10.91 -4.49
C SER A 85 2.54 10.34 -5.86
N SER A 86 3.39 9.30 -5.84
CA SER A 86 3.88 8.60 -7.03
C SER A 86 2.85 7.68 -7.68
N GLY A 87 1.74 7.37 -6.99
CA GLY A 87 0.64 6.57 -7.51
C GLY A 87 0.14 5.53 -6.51
N LYS A 88 -0.25 4.36 -7.03
CA LYS A 88 -0.73 3.21 -6.26
C LYS A 88 0.29 2.09 -6.34
N ILE A 89 0.94 1.78 -5.22
CA ILE A 89 1.98 0.75 -5.14
C ILE A 89 1.43 -0.46 -4.38
N SER A 90 1.53 -1.64 -5.01
CA SER A 90 1.25 -2.92 -4.37
C SER A 90 2.47 -3.45 -3.62
N LEU A 91 2.23 -3.96 -2.42
CA LEU A 91 3.15 -4.83 -1.70
C LEU A 91 2.91 -6.29 -2.10
N LEU A 92 3.80 -6.84 -2.93
CA LEU A 92 3.68 -8.19 -3.47
C LEU A 92 3.92 -9.26 -2.39
N GLY A 93 4.75 -8.92 -1.41
CA GLY A 93 5.16 -9.80 -0.32
C GLY A 93 6.62 -9.55 0.04
N THR A 94 7.29 -10.61 0.47
CA THR A 94 8.72 -10.58 0.82
C THR A 94 9.49 -11.55 -0.05
N ALA A 95 10.74 -11.20 -0.36
CA ALA A 95 11.71 -12.08 -1.01
C ALA A 95 12.98 -12.18 -0.16
N GLU A 96 13.85 -13.13 -0.49
CA GLU A 96 15.18 -13.26 0.11
C GLU A 96 16.23 -13.10 -1.00
N ILE A 97 17.11 -12.11 -0.85
CA ILE A 97 18.17 -11.79 -1.82
C ILE A 97 19.47 -11.73 -1.05
N ASN A 98 20.44 -12.58 -1.41
CA ASN A 98 21.74 -12.68 -0.72
C ASN A 98 21.62 -12.90 0.80
N GLY A 99 20.59 -13.64 1.25
CA GLY A 99 20.31 -13.88 2.67
C GLY A 99 19.61 -12.72 3.40
N GLU A 100 19.32 -11.62 2.71
CA GLU A 100 18.57 -10.49 3.25
C GLU A 100 17.10 -10.57 2.85
N LYS A 101 16.21 -10.46 3.85
CA LYS A 101 14.78 -10.34 3.63
C LYS A 101 14.46 -8.94 3.10
N VAL A 102 13.71 -8.86 2.01
CA VAL A 102 13.31 -7.62 1.34
C VAL A 102 11.80 -7.58 1.09
N PHE A 103 11.24 -6.39 0.97
CA PHE A 103 9.90 -6.20 0.40
C PHE A 103 9.98 -6.15 -1.12
N ALA A 104 9.05 -6.81 -1.79
CA ALA A 104 8.85 -6.70 -3.24
C ALA A 104 7.63 -5.82 -3.52
N LEU A 105 7.81 -4.82 -4.38
CA LEU A 105 6.85 -3.76 -4.66
C LEU A 105 6.67 -3.58 -6.17
N LYS A 106 5.52 -3.08 -6.58
CA LYS A 106 5.21 -2.75 -7.99
C LYS A 106 4.13 -1.68 -8.06
N PHE A 107 4.19 -0.82 -9.07
CA PHE A 107 3.10 0.09 -9.40
C PHE A 107 1.93 -0.64 -10.04
N ASN A 108 0.74 -0.43 -9.47
CA ASN A 108 -0.54 -0.75 -10.13
C ASN A 108 -1.03 0.44 -10.97
N GLU A 109 -0.66 1.64 -10.56
CA GLU A 109 -0.95 2.90 -11.24
C GLU A 109 0.19 3.86 -10.89
N GLY A 110 0.93 4.38 -11.86
CA GLY A 110 2.00 5.36 -11.65
C GLY A 110 1.58 6.75 -12.11
N ARG A 111 2.30 7.79 -11.66
CA ARG A 111 2.24 9.11 -12.34
C ARG A 111 2.80 9.02 -13.76
N ASP A 112 3.82 8.19 -13.93
CA ASP A 112 4.23 7.68 -15.24
C ASP A 112 3.72 6.23 -15.40
N MET A 113 3.07 5.97 -16.52
CA MET A 113 2.54 4.64 -16.84
C MET A 113 3.65 3.66 -17.22
N ASP A 114 4.84 4.16 -17.60
CA ASP A 114 6.02 3.33 -17.89
C ASP A 114 6.65 2.75 -16.61
N TRP A 115 6.26 3.23 -15.42
CA TRP A 115 6.64 2.62 -14.13
C TRP A 115 5.87 1.34 -13.82
N MET A 116 4.73 1.13 -14.50
CA MET A 116 3.93 -0.07 -14.31
C MET A 116 4.71 -1.32 -14.71
N ASP A 117 4.31 -2.45 -14.16
CA ASP A 117 4.94 -3.77 -14.40
C ASP A 117 6.37 -3.95 -13.90
N ARG A 118 7.10 -2.88 -13.56
CA ARG A 118 8.41 -2.96 -12.93
C ARG A 118 8.29 -3.35 -11.46
N VAL A 119 8.88 -4.50 -11.11
CA VAL A 119 9.07 -4.92 -9.73
C VAL A 119 10.35 -4.28 -9.19
N TYR A 120 10.29 -3.75 -7.98
CA TYR A 120 11.44 -3.20 -7.28
C TYR A 120 11.46 -3.67 -5.83
N PHE A 121 12.62 -3.55 -5.19
CA PHE A 121 12.85 -4.06 -3.85
C PHE A 121 13.17 -2.92 -2.87
N ALA A 122 12.63 -3.06 -1.67
CA ALA A 122 12.96 -2.20 -0.55
C ALA A 122 13.43 -3.04 0.64
N LYS A 123 14.26 -2.45 1.50
CA LYS A 123 14.71 -3.09 2.74
C LYS A 123 13.50 -3.46 3.58
N TYR A 124 13.51 -4.68 4.11
CA TYR A 124 12.48 -5.10 5.03
C TYR A 124 12.57 -4.31 6.33
N ASP A 125 11.44 -3.83 6.82
CA ASP A 125 11.30 -3.10 8.07
C ASP A 125 10.07 -3.64 8.81
N GLU A 126 10.28 -4.03 10.07
CA GLU A 126 9.24 -4.64 10.91
C GLU A 126 8.25 -3.63 11.49
N LYS A 127 8.56 -2.33 11.42
CA LYS A 127 7.81 -1.26 12.06
C LYS A 127 7.27 -0.25 11.06
N GLU A 128 7.93 -0.08 9.91
CA GLU A 128 7.47 0.85 8.88
C GLU A 128 6.07 0.48 8.39
N ASN A 129 5.23 1.49 8.29
CA ASN A 129 3.82 1.38 7.93
C ASN A 129 3.48 2.16 6.65
N THR A 130 4.46 2.87 6.07
CA THR A 130 4.33 3.71 4.87
C THR A 130 5.31 3.26 3.80
N ILE A 131 4.82 2.94 2.59
CA ILE A 131 5.66 2.43 1.49
C ILE A 131 6.73 3.44 1.06
N GLU A 132 6.38 4.73 0.95
CA GLU A 132 7.31 5.79 0.53
C GLU A 132 8.49 5.97 1.49
N LYS A 133 8.37 5.53 2.74
CA LYS A 133 9.44 5.63 3.74
C LYS A 133 10.38 4.42 3.73
N LEU A 134 10.06 3.37 2.97
CA LEU A 134 10.92 2.22 2.85
C LEU A 134 12.20 2.58 2.10
N LYS A 135 13.33 2.17 2.66
CA LYS A 135 14.64 2.40 2.02
C LYS A 135 14.82 1.47 0.82
N PRO A 136 15.35 1.96 -0.31
CA PRO A 136 15.68 1.10 -1.45
C PRO A 136 16.65 -0.03 -1.05
N PHE A 137 16.51 -1.18 -1.71
CA PHE A 137 17.44 -2.30 -1.54
C PHE A 137 18.48 -2.31 -2.66
N GLY A 138 19.77 -2.23 -2.31
CA GLY A 138 20.88 -2.29 -3.28
C GLY A 138 21.08 -1.03 -4.14
N ALA A 139 20.41 0.08 -3.80
CA ALA A 139 20.54 1.36 -4.50
C ALA A 139 20.35 2.53 -3.51
N ASP A 140 20.74 3.73 -3.93
CA ASP A 140 20.58 4.95 -3.13
C ASP A 140 19.16 5.53 -3.18
N LYS A 141 18.42 5.27 -4.27
CA LYS A 141 17.05 5.74 -4.53
C LYS A 141 16.20 4.68 -5.23
N HIS A 142 14.89 4.76 -5.10
CA HIS A 142 13.97 3.97 -5.93
C HIS A 142 14.03 4.48 -7.37
N PHE A 143 13.73 3.58 -8.32
CA PHE A 143 13.93 3.86 -9.74
C PHE A 143 13.09 5.03 -10.29
N TYR A 144 12.00 5.39 -9.60
CA TYR A 144 11.02 6.38 -10.05
C TYR A 144 11.20 7.77 -9.41
N GLU A 145 12.13 7.93 -8.46
CA GLU A 145 12.21 9.15 -7.64
C GLU A 145 12.57 10.41 -8.46
N ASP A 146 13.57 10.34 -9.34
CA ASP A 146 13.96 11.49 -10.17
C ASP A 146 12.84 11.93 -11.10
N GLU A 147 12.24 10.96 -11.79
CA GLU A 147 11.16 11.21 -12.75
C GLU A 147 9.92 11.76 -12.03
N LEU A 148 9.64 11.30 -10.81
CA LEU A 148 8.59 11.85 -9.97
C LEU A 148 8.84 13.32 -9.62
N ILE A 149 10.07 13.66 -9.19
CA ILE A 149 10.45 15.05 -8.88
C ILE A 149 10.26 15.93 -10.11
N ASP A 150 10.69 15.47 -11.29
CA ASP A 150 10.50 16.20 -12.54
C ASP A 150 9.02 16.40 -12.89
N ILE A 151 8.17 15.40 -12.67
CA ILE A 151 6.72 15.50 -12.86
C ILE A 151 6.12 16.53 -11.89
N GLU A 152 6.48 16.46 -10.60
CA GLU A 152 5.98 17.36 -9.56
C GLU A 152 6.40 18.81 -9.84
N ASN A 153 7.65 19.05 -10.22
CA ASN A 153 8.15 20.38 -10.61
C ASN A 153 7.36 20.96 -11.80
N LYS A 154 7.13 20.17 -12.85
CA LYS A 154 6.34 20.61 -14.03
C LYS A 154 4.90 20.96 -13.65
N LEU A 155 4.29 20.18 -12.76
CA LEU A 155 2.94 20.43 -12.27
C LEU A 155 2.89 21.73 -11.45
N GLU A 156 3.88 21.96 -10.59
CA GLU A 156 3.99 23.19 -9.82
C GLU A 156 4.17 24.43 -10.70
N GLU A 157 5.05 24.37 -11.71
CA GLU A 157 5.24 25.45 -12.68
C GLU A 157 3.97 25.75 -13.47
N ALA A 158 3.26 24.71 -13.94
CA ALA A 158 2.00 24.85 -14.63
C ALA A 158 0.93 25.50 -13.72
N LEU A 159 0.84 25.08 -12.46
CA LEU A 159 -0.09 25.65 -11.49
C LEU A 159 0.20 27.13 -11.23
N LYS A 160 1.47 27.51 -10.99
CA LYS A 160 1.88 28.91 -10.80
C LYS A 160 1.51 29.78 -12.00
N LYS A 161 1.69 29.26 -13.22
CA LYS A 161 1.34 29.97 -14.45
C LYS A 161 -0.16 30.25 -14.54
N GLU A 162 -1.01 29.29 -14.22
CA GLU A 162 -2.46 29.48 -14.25
C GLU A 162 -2.95 30.41 -13.12
N MET A 163 -2.38 30.33 -11.92
CA MET A 163 -2.68 31.26 -10.83
C MET A 163 -2.37 32.71 -11.21
N CYS A 164 -1.21 32.96 -11.81
CA CYS A 164 -0.81 34.30 -12.28
C CYS A 164 -1.76 34.89 -13.32
N LYS A 165 -2.37 34.05 -14.18
CA LYS A 165 -3.38 34.50 -15.15
C LYS A 165 -4.68 34.90 -14.46
N SER A 166 -5.13 34.09 -13.49
CA SER A 166 -6.38 34.36 -12.75
C SER A 166 -6.32 35.60 -11.87
N GLU A 167 -5.11 36.04 -11.47
CA GLU A 167 -4.91 37.30 -10.72
C GLU A 167 -4.88 38.53 -11.64
N GLN A 168 -4.76 38.34 -12.96
CA GLN A 168 -4.72 39.41 -13.96
C GLN A 168 -6.07 39.64 -14.66
N GLU A 169 -7.06 38.77 -14.42
CA GLU A 169 -8.47 38.89 -14.87
C GLU A 169 -9.36 39.46 -13.76
#